data_AF-A0A7X7YGK2-F1
#
_entry.id   AF-A0A7X7YGK2-F1
#
_cell.length_a   1.000
_cell.length_b   1.000
_cell.length_c   1.000
_cell.angle_alpha   90.00
_cell.angle_beta   90.00
_cell.angle_gamma   90.00
#
_symmetry.space_group_name_H-M   'P 1'
#
loop_
_entity.id
_entity.type
_entity.pdbx_description
1 polymer ?
#
loop_
_entity_poly.entity_id
_entity_poly.type
_entity_poly.pdbx_seq_one_letter_code
_entity_poly.pdbx_strand_id
1 'polypeptide(L)'
;MRRTFLVVLLAAGVSVVDASELEERAIQLRHQPVREAAAVVEPMLSPQGSVLIQPGTNSLTVRDRPEVVRHVVEVLTAWDVVPRDYRLRVRLILASTAAAIRPGQQPAKLEGFGSELTGLFRWSGFEEIDSFEVQAREGASVETKLGQGYTVRFTLRASPSEPERVQLAPCEVLRLEGQEHGIGVQHRVHRSNVSLRLGQTFILVTARSEEAKKALVVVLGADRETAK
;
A
#
# COMPACT_ATOMS: atom_id res chain seq x y z
N MET A 1 55.16 -24.00 -62.36
CA MET A 1 53.71 -24.04 -62.10
C MET A 1 53.50 -24.03 -60.58
N ARG A 2 52.78 -23.03 -60.08
CA ARG A 2 52.70 -22.61 -58.68
C ARG A 2 51.80 -23.53 -57.85
N ARG A 3 52.32 -23.95 -56.70
CA ARG A 3 51.61 -24.56 -55.56
C ARG A 3 50.81 -23.47 -54.84
N THR A 4 49.54 -23.72 -54.54
CA THR A 4 48.82 -23.00 -53.48
C THR A 4 47.82 -23.95 -52.84
N PHE A 5 48.14 -24.44 -51.64
CA PHE A 5 47.21 -25.15 -50.75
C PHE A 5 46.51 -24.10 -49.89
N LEU A 6 45.18 -24.04 -49.93
CA LEU A 6 44.37 -23.22 -49.04
C LEU A 6 43.98 -24.08 -47.84
N VAL A 7 44.52 -23.77 -46.66
CA VAL A 7 44.08 -24.33 -45.38
C VAL A 7 43.14 -23.32 -44.75
N VAL A 8 41.86 -23.65 -44.65
CA VAL A 8 40.86 -22.87 -43.91
C VAL A 8 40.80 -23.44 -42.50
N LEU A 9 41.22 -22.62 -41.54
CA LEU A 9 41.18 -22.90 -40.10
C LEU A 9 39.71 -22.79 -39.61
N LEU A 10 39.13 -23.90 -39.15
CA LEU A 10 37.90 -23.86 -38.35
C LEU A 10 38.26 -23.43 -36.93
N ALA A 11 37.88 -22.22 -36.53
CA ALA A 11 37.86 -21.81 -35.13
C ALA A 11 36.56 -22.31 -34.49
N ALA A 12 36.63 -23.43 -33.76
CA ALA A 12 35.55 -23.86 -32.88
C ALA A 12 35.60 -22.98 -31.61
N GLY A 13 34.61 -22.09 -31.47
CA GLY A 13 34.37 -21.37 -30.23
C GLY A 13 33.88 -22.36 -29.16
N VAL A 14 34.75 -22.69 -28.21
CA VAL A 14 34.35 -23.40 -26.99
C VAL A 14 33.71 -22.36 -26.07
N SER A 15 32.38 -22.33 -26.04
CA SER A 15 31.66 -21.69 -24.95
C SER A 15 31.95 -22.47 -23.69
N VAL A 16 32.77 -21.92 -22.80
CA VAL A 16 32.93 -22.42 -21.44
C VAL A 16 31.58 -22.16 -20.76
N VAL A 17 30.70 -23.15 -20.77
CA VAL A 17 29.56 -23.19 -19.88
C VAL A 17 30.17 -23.36 -18.49
N ASP A 18 30.27 -22.26 -17.77
CA ASP A 18 30.69 -22.25 -16.37
C ASP A 18 29.65 -23.10 -15.61
N ALA A 19 30.02 -24.36 -15.34
CA ALA A 19 29.22 -25.27 -14.55
C ALA A 19 29.40 -24.85 -13.08
N SER A 20 28.92 -23.65 -12.74
CA SER A 20 28.87 -23.22 -11.36
C SER A 20 27.96 -24.18 -10.60
N GLU A 21 28.50 -24.87 -9.60
CA GLU A 21 27.74 -25.75 -8.73
C GLU A 21 26.60 -24.93 -8.11
N LEU A 22 25.35 -25.26 -8.49
CA LEU A 22 24.17 -24.60 -7.96
C LEU A 22 23.96 -25.07 -6.52
N GLU A 23 23.86 -24.13 -5.59
CA GLU A 23 23.50 -24.37 -4.21
C GLU A 23 21.98 -24.30 -4.07
N GLU A 24 21.41 -25.23 -3.30
CA GLU A 24 20.00 -25.21 -2.93
C GLU A 24 19.84 -24.92 -1.44
N ARG A 25 19.00 -23.94 -1.09
CA ARG A 25 18.76 -23.56 0.29
C ARG A 25 17.30 -23.27 0.57
N ALA A 26 16.75 -23.97 1.56
CA ALA A 26 15.43 -23.70 2.11
C ALA A 26 15.49 -22.60 3.17
N ILE A 27 14.59 -21.62 3.06
CA ILE A 27 14.49 -20.44 3.92
C ILE A 27 13.08 -20.37 4.46
N GLN A 28 12.96 -20.36 5.79
CA GLN A 28 11.71 -20.29 6.52
C GLN A 28 11.47 -18.86 7.02
N LEU A 29 10.34 -18.26 6.64
CA LEU A 29 9.97 -16.91 7.08
C LEU A 29 9.08 -16.99 8.33
N ARG A 30 9.25 -16.03 9.24
CA ARG A 30 8.59 -15.95 10.55
C ARG A 30 7.50 -14.91 10.61
N HIS A 31 7.66 -13.81 9.90
CA HIS A 31 6.86 -12.60 10.09
C HIS A 31 6.12 -12.19 8.81
N GLN A 32 6.78 -12.32 7.67
CA GLN A 32 6.24 -11.92 6.38
C GLN A 32 5.74 -13.11 5.56
N PRO A 33 4.73 -12.90 4.69
CA PRO A 33 4.20 -13.97 3.85
C PRO A 33 5.16 -14.33 2.72
N VAL A 34 5.40 -15.63 2.52
CA VAL A 34 6.32 -16.14 1.49
C VAL A 34 5.95 -15.75 0.06
N ARG A 35 4.67 -15.46 -0.20
CA ARG A 35 4.23 -14.97 -1.52
C ARG A 35 4.80 -13.59 -1.85
N GLU A 36 5.00 -12.73 -0.85
CA GLU A 36 5.59 -11.41 -1.06
C GLU A 36 7.11 -11.49 -1.14
N ALA A 37 7.72 -12.44 -0.44
CA ALA A 37 9.16 -12.70 -0.51
C ALA A 37 9.62 -13.03 -1.93
N ALA A 38 8.79 -13.73 -2.71
CA ALA A 38 9.10 -14.04 -4.12
C ALA A 38 9.33 -12.78 -4.97
N ALA A 39 8.52 -11.73 -4.77
CA ALA A 39 8.67 -10.47 -5.49
C ALA A 39 9.97 -9.73 -5.13
N VAL A 40 10.53 -10.00 -3.95
CA VAL A 40 11.84 -9.48 -3.51
C VAL A 40 12.99 -10.29 -4.11
N VAL A 41 12.83 -11.61 -4.18
CA VAL A 41 13.89 -12.56 -4.58
C VAL A 41 14.01 -12.72 -6.09
N GLU A 42 12.91 -12.78 -6.83
CA GLU A 42 12.89 -13.04 -8.28
C GLU A 42 13.84 -12.12 -9.08
N PRO A 43 13.93 -10.80 -8.82
CA PRO A 43 14.85 -9.91 -9.53
C PRO A 43 16.34 -10.17 -9.25
N MET A 44 16.65 -10.92 -8.18
CA MET A 44 18.02 -11.20 -7.73
C MET A 44 18.58 -12.50 -8.32
N LEU A 45 17.72 -13.36 -8.87
CA LEU A 45 18.10 -14.67 -9.40
C LEU A 45 18.92 -14.51 -10.69
N SER A 46 19.85 -15.44 -10.88
CA SER A 46 20.57 -15.59 -12.14
C SER A 46 19.65 -16.22 -13.21
N PRO A 47 20.06 -16.19 -14.50
CA PRO A 47 19.30 -16.85 -15.56
C PRO A 47 19.10 -18.37 -15.35
N GLN A 48 19.95 -19.01 -14.55
CA GLN A 48 19.87 -20.44 -14.21
C GLN A 48 19.19 -20.68 -12.85
N GLY A 49 18.90 -19.61 -12.11
CA GLY A 49 18.30 -19.64 -10.79
C GLY A 49 16.83 -20.03 -10.83
N SER A 50 16.36 -20.62 -9.72
CA SER A 50 14.95 -20.94 -9.54
C SER A 50 14.54 -20.77 -8.07
N VAL A 51 13.29 -20.34 -7.86
CA VAL A 51 12.67 -20.26 -6.53
C VAL A 51 11.43 -21.14 -6.48
N LEU A 52 11.31 -21.94 -5.42
CA LEU A 52 10.13 -22.73 -5.12
C LEU A 52 9.46 -22.21 -3.84
N ILE A 53 8.22 -21.76 -3.96
CA ILE A 53 7.45 -21.21 -2.84
C ILE A 53 6.60 -22.32 -2.21
N GLN A 54 6.62 -22.43 -0.89
CA GLN A 54 5.82 -23.37 -0.11
C GLN A 54 4.92 -22.59 0.88
N PRO A 55 3.71 -22.14 0.45
CA PRO A 55 2.84 -21.32 1.28
C PRO A 55 2.37 -22.00 2.57
N GLY A 56 2.19 -23.34 2.54
CA GLY A 56 1.70 -24.10 3.70
C GLY A 56 2.66 -24.08 4.89
N THR A 57 3.96 -23.99 4.62
CA THR A 57 5.01 -23.87 5.63
C THR A 57 5.53 -22.45 5.76
N ASN A 58 5.12 -21.50 4.92
CA ASN A 58 5.71 -20.15 4.83
C ASN A 58 7.23 -20.16 4.54
N SER A 59 7.68 -21.10 3.70
CA SER A 59 9.08 -21.26 3.31
C SER A 59 9.28 -21.15 1.80
N LEU A 60 10.47 -20.73 1.38
CA LEU A 60 10.89 -20.76 -0.01
C LEU A 60 12.24 -21.47 -0.14
N THR A 61 12.42 -22.20 -1.23
CA THR A 61 13.68 -22.85 -1.58
C THR A 61 14.29 -22.11 -2.77
N VAL A 62 15.51 -21.61 -2.61
CA VAL A 62 16.28 -20.96 -3.67
C VAL A 62 17.32 -21.94 -4.17
N ARG A 63 17.42 -22.09 -5.49
CA ARG A 63 18.50 -22.80 -6.15
C ARG A 63 19.20 -21.88 -7.12
N ASP A 64 20.44 -21.51 -6.83
CA ASP A 64 21.24 -20.61 -7.65
C ASP A 64 22.73 -20.75 -7.29
N ARG A 65 23.59 -19.90 -7.84
CA ARG A 65 25.00 -19.79 -7.46
C ARG A 65 25.15 -19.43 -5.98
N PRO A 66 26.18 -19.94 -5.28
CA PRO A 66 26.38 -19.73 -3.83
C PRO A 66 26.38 -18.24 -3.41
N GLU A 67 26.92 -17.35 -4.24
CA GLU A 67 26.90 -15.91 -4.01
C GLU A 67 25.50 -15.29 -4.06
N VAL A 68 24.64 -15.76 -4.98
CA VAL A 68 23.25 -15.30 -5.10
C VAL A 68 22.44 -15.83 -3.93
N VAL A 69 22.60 -17.11 -3.58
CA VAL A 69 21.91 -17.72 -2.44
C VAL A 69 22.24 -17.00 -1.14
N ARG A 70 23.52 -16.68 -0.88
CA ARG A 70 23.91 -15.86 0.29
C ARG A 70 23.24 -14.50 0.30
N HIS A 71 23.28 -13.80 -0.83
CA HIS A 71 22.70 -12.46 -0.93
C HIS A 71 21.18 -12.47 -0.70
N VAL A 72 20.48 -13.47 -1.24
CA VAL A 72 19.05 -13.67 -0.99
C VAL A 72 18.76 -13.92 0.49
N VAL A 73 19.56 -14.77 1.16
CA VAL A 73 19.41 -15.02 2.60
C VAL A 73 19.58 -13.73 3.40
N GLU A 74 20.60 -12.92 3.08
CA GLU A 74 20.83 -11.63 3.74
C GLU A 74 19.65 -10.67 3.57
N VAL A 75 19.16 -10.51 2.33
CA VAL A 75 18.02 -9.63 2.03
C VAL A 75 16.75 -10.11 2.71
N LEU A 76 16.44 -11.41 2.67
CA LEU A 76 15.26 -11.96 3.32
C LEU A 76 15.33 -11.85 4.84
N THR A 77 16.52 -12.00 5.43
CA THR A 77 16.70 -11.81 6.88
C THR A 77 16.45 -10.37 7.29
N ALA A 78 16.87 -9.40 6.48
CA ALA A 78 16.61 -7.98 6.72
C ALA A 78 15.15 -7.59 6.47
N TRP A 79 14.45 -8.32 5.59
CA TRP A 79 13.06 -8.06 5.21
C TRP A 79 12.04 -8.74 6.13
N ASP A 80 12.34 -9.94 6.65
CA ASP A 80 11.47 -10.73 7.54
C ASP A 80 11.49 -10.19 8.98
N VAL A 81 11.02 -8.96 9.14
CA VAL A 81 10.92 -8.27 10.43
C VAL A 81 9.49 -8.25 10.96
N VAL A 82 9.35 -8.14 12.28
CA VAL A 82 8.05 -8.04 12.96
C VAL A 82 7.24 -6.86 12.38
N PRO A 83 6.02 -7.10 11.85
CA PRO A 83 5.20 -6.03 11.31
C PRO A 83 4.75 -5.09 12.43
N ARG A 84 4.68 -3.80 12.12
CA ARG A 84 4.30 -2.77 13.12
C ARG A 84 2.78 -2.64 13.21
N ASP A 85 2.30 -2.34 14.41
CA ASP A 85 0.88 -2.05 14.66
C ASP A 85 0.64 -0.52 14.72
N TYR A 86 -0.46 -0.09 14.11
CA TYR A 86 -0.85 1.31 13.99
C TYR A 86 -2.30 1.52 14.40
N ARG A 87 -2.57 2.68 14.99
CA ARG A 87 -3.92 3.17 15.26
C ARG A 87 -4.29 4.20 14.21
N LEU A 88 -5.31 3.91 13.43
CA LEU A 88 -5.79 4.78 12.36
C LEU A 88 -7.11 5.42 12.77
N ARG A 89 -7.23 6.73 12.58
CA ARG A 89 -8.45 7.50 12.79
C ARG A 89 -8.91 8.08 11.46
N VAL A 90 -10.19 7.90 11.15
CA VAL A 90 -10.80 8.44 9.94
C VAL A 90 -12.11 9.11 10.32
N ARG A 91 -12.29 10.36 9.89
CA ARG A 91 -13.55 11.09 10.04
C ARG A 91 -14.05 11.51 8.67
N LEU A 92 -15.35 11.39 8.47
CA LEU A 92 -16.03 11.78 7.24
C LEU A 92 -16.92 12.98 7.52
N ILE A 93 -16.67 14.08 6.82
CA ILE A 93 -17.35 15.35 7.03
C ILE A 93 -17.96 15.80 5.70
N LEU A 94 -19.22 16.22 5.73
CA LEU A 94 -19.88 16.91 4.63
C LEU A 94 -19.65 18.41 4.79
N ALA A 95 -18.93 19.00 3.84
CA ALA A 95 -18.82 20.44 3.71
C ALA A 95 -19.93 20.96 2.78
N SER A 96 -20.55 22.10 3.13
CA SER A 96 -21.56 22.75 2.30
C SER A 96 -21.49 24.26 2.34
N THR A 97 -21.97 24.91 1.27
CA THR A 97 -22.10 26.39 1.21
C THR A 97 -23.25 26.92 2.07
N ALA A 98 -24.26 26.10 2.34
CA ALA A 98 -25.26 26.39 3.35
C ALA A 98 -24.69 26.09 4.74
N ALA A 99 -24.86 27.00 5.69
CA ALA A 99 -24.54 26.75 7.09
C ALA A 99 -25.38 25.55 7.56
N ALA A 100 -24.72 24.44 7.85
CA ALA A 100 -25.37 23.25 8.40
C ALA A 100 -25.68 23.54 9.87
N ILE A 101 -26.82 24.20 10.12
CA ILE A 101 -27.35 24.35 11.47
C ILE A 101 -28.61 23.49 11.54
N ARG A 102 -28.44 22.20 11.82
CA ARG A 102 -29.52 21.43 12.42
C ARG A 102 -29.55 21.78 13.90
N PRO A 103 -30.72 22.08 14.50
CA PRO A 103 -30.81 22.37 15.93
C PRO A 103 -30.21 21.21 16.75
N GLY A 104 -29.16 21.50 17.53
CA GLY A 104 -28.51 20.52 18.43
C GLY A 104 -27.25 19.82 17.87
N GLN A 105 -26.83 20.07 16.63
CA GLN A 105 -25.63 19.46 16.05
C GLN A 105 -24.46 20.46 16.09
N GLN A 106 -23.40 20.15 16.84
CA GLN A 106 -22.22 20.99 16.93
C GLN A 106 -21.43 20.90 15.60
N PRO A 107 -20.99 22.03 15.02
CA PRO A 107 -20.20 22.00 13.79
C PRO A 107 -18.94 21.16 14.00
N ALA A 108 -18.61 20.33 13.01
CA ALA A 108 -17.43 19.47 13.08
C ALA A 108 -16.18 20.34 13.25
N LYS A 109 -15.49 20.19 14.39
CA LYS A 109 -14.24 20.92 14.64
C LYS A 109 -13.14 20.29 13.78
N LEU A 110 -12.75 21.00 12.73
CA LEU A 110 -11.57 20.72 11.93
C LEU A 110 -10.39 21.41 12.63
N GLU A 111 -9.80 20.73 13.62
CA GLU A 111 -8.68 21.27 14.40
C GLU A 111 -7.54 21.71 13.46
N GLY A 112 -7.16 22.98 13.53
CA GLY A 112 -6.09 23.58 12.70
C GLY A 112 -6.50 23.97 11.28
N PHE A 113 -7.32 23.17 10.59
CA PHE A 113 -7.53 23.32 9.14
C PHE A 113 -8.86 23.96 8.71
N GLY A 114 -9.81 24.11 9.63
CA GLY A 114 -11.13 24.66 9.30
C GLY A 114 -11.04 26.06 8.68
N SER A 115 -10.17 26.91 9.23
CA SER A 115 -10.00 28.30 8.76
C SER A 115 -9.35 28.39 7.37
N GLU A 116 -8.37 27.53 7.09
CA GLU A 116 -7.68 27.46 5.79
C GLU A 116 -8.63 26.96 4.70
N LEU A 117 -9.45 25.95 5.00
CA LEU A 117 -10.45 25.42 4.08
C LEU A 117 -11.58 26.42 3.79
N THR A 118 -12.01 27.20 4.79
CA THR A 118 -12.98 28.29 4.58
C THR A 118 -12.39 29.45 3.77
N GLY A 119 -11.08 29.66 3.82
CA GLY A 119 -10.39 30.65 2.98
C GLY A 119 -10.25 30.22 1.51
N LEU A 120 -10.08 28.92 1.26
CA LEU A 120 -9.91 28.37 -0.09
C LEU A 120 -11.23 28.03 -0.78
N PHE A 121 -12.28 27.69 -0.02
CA PHE A 121 -13.56 27.21 -0.54
C PHE A 121 -14.74 27.99 0.06
N ARG A 122 -15.81 28.18 -0.72
CA ARG A 122 -17.03 28.90 -0.31
C ARG A 122 -17.90 28.16 0.73
N TRP A 123 -17.40 27.07 1.33
CA TRP A 123 -18.16 26.25 2.27
C TRP A 123 -18.13 26.87 3.67
N SER A 124 -19.30 26.98 4.28
CA SER A 124 -19.51 27.60 5.59
C SER A 124 -20.12 26.63 6.61
N GLY A 125 -20.65 25.49 6.16
CA GLY A 125 -21.18 24.41 6.99
C GLY A 125 -20.29 23.18 6.93
N PHE A 126 -20.00 22.60 8.09
CA PHE A 126 -19.28 21.33 8.22
C PHE A 126 -20.05 20.42 9.16
N GLU A 127 -20.55 19.31 8.63
CA GLU A 127 -21.28 18.31 9.38
C GLU A 127 -20.52 16.99 9.37
N GLU A 128 -20.22 16.43 10.55
CA GLU A 128 -19.65 15.08 10.62
C GLU A 128 -20.72 14.05 10.24
N ILE A 129 -20.43 13.23 9.23
CA ILE A 129 -21.26 12.10 8.81
C ILE A 129 -21.03 10.93 9.75
N ASP A 130 -19.75 10.57 9.96
CA ASP A 130 -19.34 9.46 10.82
C ASP A 130 -17.83 9.51 11.10
N SER A 131 -17.38 8.76 12.09
CA SER A 131 -15.97 8.55 12.40
C SER A 131 -15.69 7.11 12.82
N PHE A 132 -14.48 6.64 12.49
CA PHE A 132 -14.03 5.34 12.95
C PHE A 132 -12.56 5.37 13.36
N GLU A 133 -12.23 4.52 14.32
CA GLU A 133 -10.87 4.23 14.73
C GLU A 133 -10.64 2.73 14.58
N VAL A 134 -9.49 2.35 14.01
CA VAL A 134 -9.12 0.95 13.80
C VAL A 134 -7.66 0.73 14.16
N GLN A 135 -7.37 -0.39 14.81
CA GLN A 135 -6.01 -0.90 14.94
C GLN A 135 -5.72 -1.80 13.76
N ALA A 136 -4.66 -1.47 13.02
CA ALA A 136 -4.26 -2.20 11.82
C ALA A 136 -2.76 -2.46 11.85
N ARG A 137 -2.41 -3.69 11.49
CA ARG A 137 -1.03 -4.11 11.29
C ARG A 137 -0.55 -3.65 9.91
N GLU A 138 0.75 -3.41 9.78
CA GLU A 138 1.39 -3.26 8.48
C GLU A 138 1.01 -4.40 7.51
N GLY A 139 0.64 -4.05 6.28
CA GLY A 139 0.11 -4.98 5.27
C GLY A 139 -1.40 -5.24 5.36
N ALA A 140 -2.07 -4.84 6.45
CA ALA A 140 -3.50 -5.10 6.61
C ALA A 140 -4.35 -4.32 5.59
N SER A 141 -5.36 -4.99 5.04
CA SER A 141 -6.41 -4.37 4.26
C SER A 141 -7.60 -4.06 5.15
N VAL A 142 -7.99 -2.79 5.20
CA VAL A 142 -9.12 -2.28 5.97
C VAL A 142 -10.23 -1.91 4.99
N GLU A 143 -11.43 -2.40 5.24
CA GLU A 143 -12.65 -1.95 4.58
C GLU A 143 -13.73 -1.72 5.64
N THR A 144 -14.29 -0.51 5.69
CA THR A 144 -15.32 -0.17 6.65
C THR A 144 -16.38 0.72 6.07
N LYS A 145 -17.60 0.60 6.59
CA LYS A 145 -18.73 1.47 6.25
C LYS A 145 -18.70 2.69 7.17
N LEU A 146 -18.93 3.87 6.59
CA LEU A 146 -19.07 5.14 7.30
C LEU A 146 -20.45 5.74 7.02
N GLY A 147 -21.22 5.89 8.08
CA GLY A 147 -22.62 6.27 8.03
C GLY A 147 -23.44 5.30 7.19
N GLN A 148 -24.54 5.78 6.62
CA GLN A 148 -25.46 4.95 5.83
C GLN A 148 -25.10 4.86 4.34
N GLY A 149 -24.05 5.53 3.88
CA GLY A 149 -23.86 5.79 2.46
C GLY A 149 -22.44 5.70 1.94
N TYR A 150 -21.44 5.45 2.79
CA TYR A 150 -20.03 5.45 2.36
C TYR A 150 -19.29 4.21 2.81
N THR A 151 -18.30 3.80 2.02
CA THR A 151 -17.32 2.79 2.38
C THR A 151 -15.94 3.36 2.12
N VAL A 152 -15.05 3.23 3.10
CA VAL A 152 -13.62 3.55 2.95
C VAL A 152 -12.86 2.24 2.94
N ARG A 153 -11.95 2.09 1.98
CA ARG A 153 -11.01 0.97 1.97
C ARG A 153 -9.59 1.37 1.65
N PHE A 154 -8.65 0.70 2.28
CA PHE A 154 -7.23 0.89 2.02
C PHE A 154 -6.40 -0.30 2.49
N THR A 155 -5.18 -0.40 1.94
CA THR A 155 -4.13 -1.24 2.50
C THR A 155 -3.12 -0.35 3.21
N LEU A 156 -2.81 -0.67 4.46
CA LEU A 156 -1.80 0.02 5.26
C LEU A 156 -0.41 -0.51 4.88
N ARG A 157 0.48 0.37 4.47
CA ARG A 157 1.87 0.04 4.12
C ARG A 157 2.81 0.92 4.93
N ALA A 158 3.79 0.36 5.61
CA ALA A 158 4.86 1.18 6.17
C ALA A 158 5.91 1.44 5.10
N SER A 159 6.64 2.54 5.24
CA SER A 159 7.85 2.79 4.44
C SER A 159 9.07 2.39 5.27
N PRO A 160 9.90 1.42 4.82
CA PRO A 160 11.14 1.09 5.50
C PRO A 160 12.11 2.29 5.58
N SER A 161 12.13 3.14 4.56
CA SER A 161 12.98 4.33 4.50
C SER A 161 12.46 5.53 5.29
N GLU A 162 11.16 5.56 5.59
CA GLU A 162 10.50 6.65 6.33
C GLU A 162 9.64 6.07 7.47
N PRO A 163 10.25 5.67 8.60
CA PRO A 163 9.54 4.97 9.68
C PRO A 163 8.43 5.82 10.34
N GLU A 164 8.53 7.14 10.23
CA GLU A 164 7.55 8.11 10.72
C GLU A 164 6.40 8.36 9.73
N ARG A 165 6.33 7.57 8.65
CA ARG A 165 5.24 7.62 7.68
C ARG A 165 4.63 6.26 7.42
N VAL A 166 3.34 6.30 7.12
CA VAL A 166 2.58 5.18 6.59
C VAL A 166 1.84 5.60 5.33
N GLN A 167 1.67 4.68 4.41
CA GLN A 167 0.88 4.86 3.21
C GLN A 167 -0.43 4.08 3.29
N LEU A 168 -1.52 4.72 2.89
CA LEU A 168 -2.80 4.08 2.61
C LEU A 168 -2.93 3.94 1.10
N ALA A 169 -2.74 2.73 0.57
CA ALA A 169 -2.57 2.50 -0.87
C ALA A 169 -3.13 1.15 -1.37
N PRO A 170 -4.15 1.16 -2.26
CA PRO A 170 -4.94 2.31 -2.67
C PRO A 170 -5.88 2.76 -1.55
N CYS A 171 -6.04 4.05 -1.33
CA CYS A 171 -7.09 4.62 -0.46
C CYS A 171 -8.30 5.01 -1.32
N GLU A 172 -9.42 4.35 -1.09
CA GLU A 172 -10.65 4.56 -1.86
C GLU A 172 -11.80 4.97 -0.96
N VAL A 173 -12.61 5.90 -1.47
CA VAL A 173 -13.88 6.29 -0.87
C VAL A 173 -14.98 5.98 -1.87
N LEU A 174 -15.92 5.15 -1.45
CA LEU A 174 -17.04 4.67 -2.25
C LEU A 174 -18.31 5.24 -1.64
N ARG A 175 -19.28 5.57 -2.50
CA ARG A 175 -20.62 5.96 -2.12
C ARG A 175 -21.60 4.89 -2.58
N LEU A 176 -22.46 4.46 -1.68
CA LEU A 176 -23.58 3.58 -1.97
C LEU A 176 -24.71 4.44 -2.56
N GLU A 177 -25.12 4.19 -3.80
CA GLU A 177 -26.30 4.80 -4.41
C GLU A 177 -27.36 3.74 -4.69
N GLY A 178 -28.63 4.09 -4.42
CA GLY A 178 -29.81 3.28 -4.76
C GLY A 178 -29.87 1.93 -4.04
N GLN A 179 -30.64 1.83 -2.95
CA GLN A 179 -31.08 0.54 -2.42
C GLN A 179 -32.41 0.17 -3.09
N GLU A 180 -32.41 -0.12 -4.39
CA GLU A 180 -33.53 -0.83 -5.01
C GLU A 180 -33.16 -2.32 -5.12
N HIS A 181 -34.01 -3.19 -4.56
CA HIS A 181 -33.87 -4.66 -4.56
C HIS A 181 -32.63 -5.26 -3.87
N GLY A 182 -32.02 -4.54 -2.91
CA GLY A 182 -31.00 -5.12 -2.01
C GLY A 182 -29.58 -5.21 -2.57
N ILE A 183 -29.35 -4.75 -3.82
CA ILE A 183 -28.01 -4.63 -4.40
C ILE A 183 -27.71 -3.14 -4.59
N GLY A 184 -27.10 -2.51 -3.59
CA GLY A 184 -26.64 -1.13 -3.71
C GLY A 184 -25.46 -1.02 -4.66
N VAL A 185 -25.54 -0.12 -5.65
CA VAL A 185 -24.42 0.14 -6.56
C VAL A 185 -23.40 1.02 -5.84
N GLN A 186 -22.15 0.55 -5.73
CA GLN A 186 -21.05 1.33 -5.17
C GLN A 186 -20.39 2.17 -6.26
N HIS A 187 -20.48 3.49 -6.14
CA HIS A 187 -19.75 4.43 -6.99
C HIS A 187 -18.48 4.91 -6.29
N ARG A 188 -17.34 4.79 -6.97
CA ARG A 188 -16.07 5.33 -6.47
C ARG A 188 -16.11 6.85 -6.56
N VAL A 189 -16.06 7.51 -5.40
CA VAL A 189 -15.99 8.97 -5.26
C VAL A 189 -14.54 9.44 -5.29
N HIS A 190 -13.63 8.63 -4.77
CA HIS A 190 -12.21 8.95 -4.70
C HIS A 190 -11.33 7.71 -4.76
N ARG A 191 -10.13 7.85 -5.33
CA ARG A 191 -9.03 6.89 -5.25
C ARG A 191 -7.70 7.62 -5.33
N SER A 192 -6.85 7.46 -4.32
CA SER A 192 -5.47 7.95 -4.33
C SER A 192 -4.57 7.09 -3.44
N ASN A 193 -3.27 7.32 -3.51
CA ASN A 193 -2.35 6.86 -2.47
C ASN A 193 -2.17 8.01 -1.49
N VAL A 194 -2.37 7.77 -0.20
CA VAL A 194 -2.24 8.80 0.84
C VAL A 194 -1.03 8.48 1.70
N SER A 195 -0.09 9.42 1.82
CA SER A 195 1.05 9.32 2.73
C SER A 195 0.76 10.12 3.99
N LEU A 196 0.64 9.44 5.12
CA LEU A 196 0.39 10.01 6.43
C LEU A 196 1.70 10.07 7.20
N ARG A 197 1.97 11.21 7.85
CA ARG A 197 3.00 11.30 8.88
C ARG A 197 2.37 10.96 10.23
N LEU A 198 3.05 10.15 11.03
CA LEU A 198 2.54 9.74 12.33
C LEU A 198 2.33 10.96 13.25
N GLY A 199 1.25 10.95 14.03
CA GLY A 199 0.83 12.06 14.89
C GLY A 199 0.32 13.30 14.15
N GLN A 200 0.23 13.27 12.81
CA GLN A 200 -0.30 14.36 12.01
C GLN A 200 -1.63 14.01 11.36
N THR A 201 -2.48 15.02 11.23
CA THR A 201 -3.73 14.94 10.51
C THR A 201 -3.51 15.26 9.04
N PHE A 202 -4.03 14.41 8.17
CA PHE A 202 -4.11 14.64 6.74
C PHE A 202 -5.57 14.89 6.34
N ILE A 203 -5.79 15.83 5.43
CA ILE A 203 -7.13 16.15 4.94
C ILE A 203 -7.19 15.91 3.45
N LEU A 204 -8.15 15.09 3.06
CA LEU A 204 -8.54 14.87 1.68
C LEU A 204 -9.89 15.55 1.45
N VAL A 205 -9.97 16.43 0.46
CA VAL A 205 -11.22 17.05 0.02
C VAL A 205 -11.58 16.51 -1.36
N THR A 206 -12.79 16.02 -1.53
CA THR A 206 -13.34 15.62 -2.83
C THR A 206 -14.66 16.33 -3.10
N ALA A 207 -14.75 16.96 -4.27
CA ALA A 207 -15.91 17.69 -4.76
C ALA A 207 -16.15 17.30 -6.22
N ARG A 208 -17.41 17.38 -6.69
CA ARG A 208 -17.74 17.07 -8.09
C ARG A 208 -17.19 18.11 -9.07
N SER A 209 -17.05 19.35 -8.61
CA SER A 209 -16.54 20.50 -9.37
C SER A 209 -16.10 21.60 -8.41
N GLU A 210 -15.36 22.59 -8.90
CA GLU A 210 -14.94 23.77 -8.12
C GLU A 210 -16.14 24.62 -7.64
N GLU A 211 -17.24 24.60 -8.39
CA GLU A 211 -18.49 25.30 -8.05
C GLU A 211 -19.44 24.46 -7.16
N ALA A 212 -19.01 23.26 -6.76
CA ALA A 212 -19.89 22.35 -6.04
C ALA A 212 -20.33 22.94 -4.69
N LYS A 213 -21.65 22.97 -4.48
CA LYS A 213 -22.27 23.42 -3.21
C LYS A 213 -21.97 22.50 -2.03
N LYS A 214 -21.48 21.29 -2.32
CA LYS A 214 -21.15 20.25 -1.34
C LYS A 214 -19.84 19.58 -1.70
N ALA A 215 -19.05 19.26 -0.68
CA ALA A 215 -17.86 18.43 -0.80
C ALA A 215 -17.79 17.44 0.36
N LEU A 216 -17.08 16.35 0.11
CA LEU A 216 -16.76 15.36 1.12
C LEU A 216 -15.33 15.61 1.59
N VAL A 217 -15.17 15.78 2.88
CA VAL A 217 -13.90 15.99 3.56
C VAL A 217 -13.60 14.72 4.35
N VAL A 218 -12.49 14.06 4.03
CA VAL A 218 -11.99 12.90 4.75
C VAL A 218 -10.79 13.34 5.56
N VAL A 219 -10.89 13.24 6.87
CA VAL A 219 -9.81 13.56 7.80
C VAL A 219 -9.19 12.25 8.26
N LEU A 220 -7.89 12.09 8.02
CA LEU A 220 -7.13 10.88 8.28
C LEU A 220 -6.04 11.17 9.31
N GLY A 221 -5.82 10.26 10.24
CA GLY A 221 -4.73 10.32 11.20
C GLY A 221 -4.18 8.92 11.47
N ALA A 222 -2.90 8.85 11.81
CA ALA A 222 -2.22 7.61 12.15
C ALA A 222 -1.27 7.83 13.32
N ASP A 223 -1.28 6.92 14.28
CA ASP A 223 -0.30 6.84 15.36
C ASP A 223 0.30 5.43 15.40
N ARG A 224 1.55 5.32 15.89
CA ARG A 224 2.12 4.01 16.20
C ARG A 224 1.49 3.49 17.48
N GLU A 225 1.04 2.25 17.47
CA GLU A 225 0.63 1.58 18.70
C GLU A 225 1.92 1.22 19.45
N THR A 226 2.23 1.90 20.54
CA THR A 226 3.32 1.48 21.43
C THR A 226 2.91 0.19 22.11
N ALA A 227 3.66 -0.89 21.88
CA ALA A 227 3.53 -2.12 22.66
C ALA A 227 3.63 -1.77 24.15
N LYS A 228 2.59 -2.14 24.91
CA LYS A 228 2.51 -1.92 26.35
C LYS A 228 3.29 -3.00 27.09
#